data_AF-A0A1S9A3K6-F1
#
_entry.id   AF-A0A1S9A3K6-F1
#
_cell.length_a   1.000
_cell.length_b   1.000
_cell.length_c   1.000
_cell.angle_alpha   90.00
_cell.angle_beta   90.00
_cell.angle_gamma   90.00
#
_symmetry.space_group_name_H-M   'P 1'
#
loop_
_entity.id
_entity.type
_entity.pdbx_description
1 polymer ?
#
loop_
_entity_poly.entity_id
_entity_poly.type
_entity_poly.pdbx_seq_one_letter_code
_entity_poly.pdbx_strand_id
1 'polypeptide(L)'
;MSTNHNRIKVSDLETSQHDKILKTNMKGELEFSDLSTLKTENYNALDCTSEGKALDARQGKVLKELIDNKTVNLASDPETQITTAVTEDNKVITRLKLFNWWIWIKSQVQTISGAWSFTNKVTLASGTINTPPLIIPNGTLTNTAQNGAIERDTNGQLWETHNNLRSRLFTTSDGFPIIYKSTRIIETIYGNAVSGTSQNISTSLAIGTFSDISMYRFNTFTQIIATLYEFTSSNNIKPTLIKSEIFLKVNNGIFGTTFSGTNPVNQVKIAEYNGLNNNGYQNYQNILIFDHHNPSSIDARWSNITFPEHTIDGNSVRQVSKTYYLRDAANTKTLGASEASFSIVFLNSVEYNDKTNSAGLNANTVLRTENRTIFIENMK
;
A
#
# COMPACT_ATOMS: atom_id res chain seq x y z
N MET A 1 101.93 -4.76 -31.28
CA MET A 1 100.55 -5.11 -30.86
C MET A 1 100.34 -6.59 -31.11
N SER A 2 100.30 -7.39 -30.05
CA SER A 2 99.86 -8.80 -30.10
C SER A 2 98.35 -8.81 -29.92
N THR A 3 97.60 -9.33 -30.88
CA THR A 3 96.15 -9.53 -30.73
C THR A 3 95.88 -11.00 -30.48
N ASN A 4 95.33 -11.32 -29.29
CA ASN A 4 94.91 -12.67 -28.87
C ASN A 4 93.63 -13.14 -29.60
N HIS A 5 93.50 -12.83 -30.89
CA HIS A 5 92.39 -13.31 -31.69
C HIS A 5 92.87 -14.56 -32.43
N ASN A 6 92.12 -15.65 -32.31
CA ASN A 6 92.36 -16.86 -33.09
C ASN A 6 92.22 -16.50 -34.57
N ARG A 7 93.37 -16.27 -35.22
CA ARG A 7 93.42 -16.01 -36.65
C ARG A 7 93.39 -17.35 -37.36
N ILE A 8 92.32 -17.62 -38.09
CA ILE A 8 92.28 -18.67 -39.10
C ILE A 8 93.45 -18.37 -40.06
N LYS A 9 94.45 -19.24 -40.14
CA LYS A 9 95.46 -19.11 -41.19
C LYS A 9 94.84 -19.64 -42.47
N VAL A 10 95.18 -19.04 -43.60
CA VAL A 10 94.71 -19.51 -44.92
C VAL A 10 95.08 -20.99 -45.13
N SER A 11 96.21 -21.44 -44.58
CA SER A 11 96.63 -22.85 -44.55
C SER A 11 95.62 -23.80 -43.88
N ASP A 12 94.87 -23.32 -42.89
CA ASP A 12 93.87 -24.11 -42.15
C ASP A 12 92.60 -24.30 -43.00
N LEU A 13 92.40 -23.46 -44.02
CA LEU A 13 91.33 -23.54 -45.02
C LEU A 13 91.77 -24.28 -46.30
N GLU A 14 93.07 -24.31 -46.59
CA GLU A 14 93.64 -24.97 -47.79
C GLU A 14 93.76 -26.50 -47.64
N THR A 15 93.65 -27.02 -46.42
CA THR A 15 93.62 -28.47 -46.13
C THR A 15 92.20 -28.94 -45.83
N SER A 16 91.32 -28.84 -46.83
CA SER A 16 89.97 -29.42 -46.74
C SER A 16 90.06 -30.93 -46.51
N GLN A 17 89.56 -31.41 -45.36
CA GLN A 17 89.34 -32.84 -45.11
C GLN A 17 87.89 -33.17 -45.41
N HIS A 18 87.65 -34.17 -46.27
CA HIS A 18 86.30 -34.63 -46.59
C HIS A 18 85.59 -35.14 -45.32
N ASP A 19 84.29 -34.84 -45.19
CA ASP A 19 83.39 -35.24 -44.10
C ASP A 19 83.74 -34.76 -42.68
N LYS A 20 84.54 -33.69 -42.58
CA LYS A 20 84.84 -33.01 -41.30
C LYS A 20 84.45 -31.55 -41.31
N ILE A 21 84.09 -31.04 -40.14
CA ILE A 21 83.80 -29.62 -39.90
C ILE A 21 84.89 -29.01 -39.03
N LEU A 22 85.23 -27.74 -39.31
CA LEU A 22 86.10 -26.97 -38.46
C LEU A 22 85.28 -26.40 -37.29
N LYS A 23 85.62 -26.76 -36.05
CA LYS A 23 84.99 -26.22 -34.84
C LYS A 23 86.06 -25.67 -33.89
N THR A 24 85.65 -24.82 -32.97
CA THR A 24 86.51 -24.33 -31.90
C THR A 24 86.44 -25.30 -30.72
N ASN A 25 87.59 -25.79 -30.25
CA ASN A 25 87.67 -26.67 -29.09
C ASN A 25 87.57 -25.88 -27.77
N MET A 26 87.57 -26.57 -26.63
CA MET A 26 87.43 -25.93 -25.30
C MET A 26 88.59 -25.00 -24.93
N LYS A 27 89.74 -25.11 -25.61
CA LYS A 27 90.90 -24.22 -25.44
C LYS A 27 90.86 -23.00 -26.37
N GLY A 28 89.82 -22.90 -27.21
CA GLY A 28 89.68 -21.85 -28.21
C GLY A 28 90.38 -22.14 -29.54
N GLU A 29 91.02 -23.29 -29.72
CA GLU A 29 91.75 -23.63 -30.94
C GLU A 29 90.82 -24.24 -31.99
N LEU A 30 91.13 -24.04 -33.28
CA LEU A 30 90.35 -24.64 -34.37
C LEU A 30 90.81 -26.08 -34.59
N GLU A 31 89.87 -27.02 -34.58
CA GLU A 31 90.11 -28.44 -34.86
C GLU A 31 89.06 -28.99 -35.83
N PHE A 32 89.45 -29.97 -36.66
CA PHE A 32 88.52 -30.71 -37.50
C PHE A 32 87.84 -31.81 -36.69
N SER A 33 86.51 -31.85 -36.71
CA SER A 33 85.69 -32.91 -36.09
C SER A 33 84.82 -33.60 -37.12
N ASP A 34 84.61 -34.90 -36.95
CA ASP A 34 83.74 -35.68 -37.84
C ASP A 34 82.30 -35.15 -37.78
N LEU A 35 81.68 -35.01 -38.96
CA LEU A 35 80.31 -34.51 -39.11
C LEU A 35 79.28 -35.33 -38.29
N SER A 36 79.58 -36.62 -38.04
CA SER A 36 78.75 -37.53 -37.25
C SER A 36 78.67 -37.20 -35.76
N THR A 37 79.54 -36.31 -35.25
CA THR A 37 79.57 -35.93 -33.83
C THR A 37 78.71 -34.71 -33.48
N LEU A 38 78.06 -34.09 -34.48
CA LEU A 38 77.01 -33.08 -34.27
C LEU A 38 75.77 -33.75 -33.63
N LYS A 39 75.77 -33.87 -32.31
CA LYS A 39 74.55 -34.24 -31.57
C LYS A 39 73.56 -33.09 -31.70
N THR A 40 72.49 -33.31 -32.45
CA THR A 40 71.24 -32.57 -32.34
C THR A 40 70.65 -32.82 -30.95
N GLU A 41 71.10 -32.07 -29.95
CA GLU A 41 70.43 -32.13 -28.65
C GLU A 41 68.98 -31.66 -28.83
N ASN A 42 68.06 -32.54 -28.42
CA ASN A 42 66.60 -32.41 -28.48
C ASN A 42 66.09 -31.21 -27.65
N TYR A 43 66.33 -30.01 -28.13
CA TYR A 43 65.95 -28.75 -27.51
C TYR A 43 64.45 -28.48 -27.73
N ASN A 44 63.56 -29.23 -27.06
CA ASN A 44 62.12 -28.94 -27.12
C ASN A 44 61.29 -29.43 -25.92
N ALA A 45 61.91 -29.85 -24.81
CA ALA A 45 61.17 -30.14 -23.58
C ALA A 45 61.06 -28.88 -22.71
N LEU A 46 59.84 -28.39 -22.52
CA LEU A 46 59.50 -27.36 -21.53
C LEU A 46 59.61 -27.97 -20.13
N ASP A 47 60.75 -27.77 -19.48
CA ASP A 47 60.95 -28.11 -18.08
C ASP A 47 60.87 -26.82 -17.24
N CYS A 48 59.88 -26.75 -16.35
CA CYS A 48 59.61 -25.62 -15.46
C CYS A 48 60.56 -25.52 -14.26
N THR A 49 61.54 -26.42 -14.13
CA THR A 49 62.52 -26.42 -13.03
C THR A 49 63.73 -25.52 -13.27
N SER A 50 63.91 -24.99 -14.47
CA SER A 50 65.05 -24.12 -14.83
C SER A 50 64.58 -22.70 -15.16
N GLU A 51 64.95 -21.72 -14.34
CA GLU A 51 64.69 -20.29 -14.58
C GLU A 51 65.44 -19.81 -15.85
N GLY A 52 64.80 -18.96 -16.68
CA GLY A 52 65.43 -18.33 -17.84
C GLY A 52 65.20 -19.01 -19.21
N LYS A 53 64.41 -20.08 -19.30
CA LYS A 53 64.00 -20.65 -20.60
C LYS A 53 62.88 -19.83 -21.23
N ALA A 54 63.14 -19.20 -22.37
CA ALA A 54 62.13 -18.49 -23.15
C ALA A 54 61.31 -19.46 -24.02
N LEU A 55 59.99 -19.26 -24.08
CA LEU A 55 59.13 -19.98 -25.03
C LEU A 55 59.54 -19.61 -26.45
N ASP A 56 59.65 -20.61 -27.33
CA ASP A 56 59.76 -20.30 -28.74
C ASP A 56 58.42 -19.74 -29.28
N ALA A 57 58.47 -19.09 -30.44
CA ALA A 57 57.27 -18.47 -31.03
C ALA A 57 56.14 -19.49 -31.31
N ARG A 58 56.46 -20.76 -31.52
CA ARG A 58 55.48 -21.82 -31.80
C ARG A 58 54.76 -22.22 -30.52
N GLN A 59 55.49 -22.39 -29.43
CA GLN A 59 54.96 -22.69 -28.10
C GLN A 59 54.13 -21.52 -27.56
N GLY A 60 54.60 -20.28 -27.76
CA GLY A 60 53.83 -19.08 -27.41
C GLY A 60 52.50 -19.00 -28.17
N LYS A 61 52.49 -19.37 -29.46
CA LYS A 61 51.26 -19.44 -30.27
C LYS A 61 50.28 -20.50 -29.74
N VAL A 62 50.74 -21.72 -29.47
CA VAL A 62 49.89 -22.80 -28.93
C VAL A 62 49.31 -22.43 -27.57
N LEU A 63 50.12 -21.86 -26.67
CA LEU A 63 49.64 -21.43 -25.36
C LEU A 63 48.58 -20.32 -25.48
N LYS A 64 48.81 -19.37 -26.39
CA LYS A 64 47.86 -18.30 -26.65
C LYS A 64 46.54 -18.86 -27.22
N GLU A 65 46.61 -19.76 -28.19
CA GLU A 65 45.42 -20.42 -28.75
C GLU A 65 44.66 -21.24 -27.68
N LEU A 66 45.36 -21.90 -26.75
CA LEU A 66 44.73 -22.62 -25.64
C LEU A 66 44.04 -21.69 -24.65
N ILE A 67 44.59 -20.50 -24.40
CA ILE A 67 44.00 -19.50 -23.50
C ILE A 67 42.79 -18.82 -24.19
N ASP A 68 42.98 -18.39 -25.43
CA ASP A 68 41.96 -17.66 -26.20
C ASP A 68 40.75 -18.56 -26.53
N ASN A 69 40.95 -19.87 -26.74
CA ASN A 69 39.87 -20.81 -27.03
C ASN A 69 39.27 -21.48 -25.78
N LYS A 70 39.75 -21.18 -24.58
CA LYS A 70 39.18 -21.77 -23.36
C LYS A 70 37.86 -21.08 -23.03
N THR A 71 36.77 -21.69 -23.45
CA THR A 71 35.42 -21.34 -22.98
C THR A 71 35.33 -21.67 -21.50
N VAL A 72 35.53 -20.67 -20.64
CA VAL A 72 35.33 -20.82 -19.19
C VAL A 72 33.83 -20.68 -18.95
N ASN A 73 33.19 -21.76 -18.47
CA ASN A 73 31.78 -21.71 -18.12
C ASN A 73 31.63 -20.97 -16.77
N LEU A 74 31.48 -19.65 -16.83
CA LEU A 74 31.52 -18.77 -15.67
C LEU A 74 30.23 -18.82 -14.83
N ALA A 75 29.14 -19.36 -15.38
CA ALA A 75 27.80 -19.37 -14.77
C ALA A 75 27.01 -20.62 -15.17
N SER A 76 27.08 -21.68 -14.35
CA SER A 76 26.38 -22.96 -14.58
C SER A 76 24.95 -22.99 -14.01
N ASP A 77 24.58 -22.02 -13.20
CA ASP A 77 23.29 -21.92 -12.53
C ASP A 77 22.27 -21.17 -13.42
N PRO A 78 21.03 -21.67 -13.56
CA PRO A 78 20.03 -21.09 -14.47
C PRO A 78 19.71 -19.61 -14.23
N GLU A 79 19.84 -19.11 -12.99
CA GLU A 79 19.53 -17.71 -12.64
C GLU A 79 20.54 -16.69 -13.17
N THR A 80 21.76 -17.11 -13.50
CA THR A 80 22.83 -16.22 -14.00
C THR A 80 23.11 -16.40 -15.49
N GLN A 81 22.35 -17.26 -16.18
CA GLN A 81 22.47 -17.45 -17.63
C GLN A 81 21.65 -16.40 -18.38
N ILE A 82 22.33 -15.60 -19.20
CA ILE A 82 21.66 -14.76 -20.20
C ILE A 82 21.35 -15.67 -21.39
N THR A 83 20.08 -16.03 -21.58
CA THR A 83 19.64 -16.95 -22.65
C THR A 83 19.46 -16.29 -24.01
N THR A 84 19.67 -14.97 -24.09
CA THR A 84 19.63 -14.18 -25.32
C THR A 84 21.05 -13.83 -25.75
N ALA A 85 21.34 -13.92 -27.05
CA ALA A 85 22.66 -13.56 -27.58
C ALA A 85 22.92 -12.07 -27.33
N VAL A 86 23.79 -11.76 -26.38
CA VAL A 86 24.34 -10.42 -26.17
C VAL A 86 25.68 -10.37 -26.88
N THR A 87 25.93 -9.34 -27.68
CA THR A 87 27.25 -9.08 -28.24
C THR A 87 28.17 -8.68 -27.10
N GLU A 88 28.76 -9.65 -26.41
CA GLU A 88 29.70 -9.41 -25.33
C GLU A 88 31.02 -8.87 -25.91
N ASP A 89 31.67 -7.97 -25.18
CA ASP A 89 32.97 -7.41 -25.54
C ASP A 89 34.11 -8.40 -25.25
N ASN A 90 33.94 -9.71 -25.50
CA ASN A 90 34.92 -10.78 -25.28
C ASN A 90 35.64 -10.77 -23.91
N LYS A 91 35.15 -10.01 -22.91
CA LYS A 91 35.78 -9.91 -21.60
C LYS A 91 35.18 -10.94 -20.66
N VAL A 92 36.06 -11.77 -20.09
CA VAL A 92 35.74 -12.69 -19.00
C VAL A 92 35.40 -11.86 -17.73
N ILE A 93 34.11 -11.65 -17.45
CA ILE A 93 33.66 -11.05 -16.18
C ILE A 93 33.47 -12.17 -15.14
N THR A 94 34.27 -12.14 -14.08
CA THR A 94 34.17 -13.12 -12.98
C THR A 94 32.83 -13.01 -12.22
N ARG A 95 32.26 -14.12 -11.71
CA ARG A 95 31.06 -14.14 -10.84
C ARG A 95 31.09 -13.11 -9.71
N LEU A 96 32.26 -12.92 -9.10
CA LEU A 96 32.46 -11.94 -8.04
C LEU A 96 32.15 -10.50 -8.50
N LYS A 97 32.47 -10.16 -9.75
CA LYS A 97 32.16 -8.85 -10.32
C LYS A 97 30.66 -8.68 -10.56
N LEU A 98 29.97 -9.70 -11.05
CA LEU A 98 28.50 -9.67 -11.22
C LEU A 98 27.77 -9.57 -9.88
N PHE A 99 28.20 -10.34 -8.88
CA PHE A 99 27.64 -10.27 -7.53
C PHE A 99 27.90 -8.90 -6.90
N ASN A 100 29.13 -8.39 -6.96
CA ASN A 100 29.47 -7.07 -6.44
C ASN A 100 28.69 -5.97 -7.16
N TRP A 101 28.51 -6.08 -8.47
CA TRP A 101 27.68 -5.16 -9.24
C TRP A 101 26.21 -5.21 -8.81
N TRP A 102 25.64 -6.40 -8.60
CA TRP A 102 24.27 -6.55 -8.10
C TRP A 102 24.10 -5.97 -6.68
N ILE A 103 25.02 -6.28 -5.77
CA ILE A 103 25.04 -5.68 -4.43
C ILE A 103 25.12 -4.16 -4.51
N TRP A 104 25.97 -3.64 -5.40
CA TRP A 104 26.09 -2.21 -5.65
C TRP A 104 24.79 -1.61 -6.19
N ILE A 105 24.15 -2.22 -7.19
CA ILE A 105 22.85 -1.76 -7.74
C ILE A 105 21.78 -1.69 -6.63
N LYS A 106 21.71 -2.69 -5.75
CA LYS A 106 20.78 -2.71 -4.62
C LYS A 106 21.04 -1.61 -3.59
N SER A 107 22.27 -1.10 -3.50
CA SER A 107 22.61 -0.01 -2.59
C SER A 107 22.40 1.38 -3.19
N GLN A 108 22.13 1.49 -4.50
CA GLN A 108 21.92 2.77 -5.16
C GLN A 108 20.44 3.15 -5.16
N VAL A 109 20.18 4.47 -5.12
CA VAL A 109 18.88 5.03 -5.51
C VAL A 109 18.76 4.89 -7.03
N GLN A 110 17.72 4.21 -7.49
CA GLN A 110 17.47 3.99 -8.91
C GLN A 110 16.48 5.04 -9.43
N THR A 111 16.88 5.80 -10.44
CA THR A 111 15.97 6.67 -11.20
C THR A 111 15.67 6.00 -12.53
N ILE A 112 14.41 5.63 -12.71
CA ILE A 112 13.92 5.01 -13.96
C ILE A 112 13.26 6.09 -14.81
N SER A 113 13.81 6.37 -15.99
CA SER A 113 13.28 7.37 -16.92
C SER A 113 12.38 6.77 -18.02
N GLY A 114 12.24 5.44 -18.07
CA GLY A 114 11.46 4.73 -19.09
C GLY A 114 10.22 4.00 -18.54
N ALA A 115 9.38 3.50 -19.44
CA ALA A 115 8.23 2.68 -19.08
C ALA A 115 8.68 1.32 -18.53
N TRP A 116 8.21 0.96 -17.34
CA TRP A 116 8.40 -0.36 -16.75
C TRP A 116 7.08 -1.09 -16.68
N SER A 117 7.08 -2.35 -17.12
CA SER A 117 5.94 -3.26 -16.98
C SER A 117 6.35 -4.39 -16.05
N PHE A 118 5.65 -4.51 -14.92
CA PHE A 118 5.82 -5.62 -14.01
C PHE A 118 4.83 -6.72 -14.38
N THR A 119 5.31 -7.93 -14.66
CA THR A 119 4.47 -9.10 -15.00
C THR A 119 3.79 -9.72 -13.77
N ASN A 120 4.13 -9.24 -12.58
CA ASN A 120 3.62 -9.72 -11.29
C ASN A 120 3.39 -8.53 -10.34
N LYS A 121 3.00 -8.79 -9.09
CA LYS A 121 2.74 -7.77 -8.08
C LYS A 121 3.98 -6.95 -7.73
N VAL A 122 3.77 -5.66 -7.52
CA VAL A 122 4.73 -4.77 -6.85
C VAL A 122 4.42 -4.78 -5.36
N THR A 123 5.37 -5.17 -4.52
CA THR A 123 5.24 -5.08 -3.06
C THR A 123 6.17 -3.99 -2.56
N LEU A 124 5.61 -2.97 -1.90
CA LEU A 124 6.37 -1.86 -1.34
C LEU A 124 6.68 -2.14 0.13
N ALA A 125 7.85 -1.72 0.60
CA ALA A 125 8.17 -1.75 2.03
C ALA A 125 7.24 -0.80 2.81
N SER A 126 7.05 -1.04 4.11
CA SER A 126 6.33 -0.10 4.97
C SER A 126 7.03 1.26 4.98
N GLY A 127 6.27 2.33 4.78
CA GLY A 127 6.83 3.68 4.84
C GLY A 127 7.05 4.17 6.26
N THR A 128 7.83 5.24 6.36
CA THR A 128 7.95 6.07 7.58
C THR A 128 7.39 7.46 7.29
N ILE A 129 7.30 8.31 8.32
CA ILE A 129 6.90 9.72 8.16
C ILE A 129 7.80 10.51 7.19
N ASN A 130 9.07 10.09 7.04
CA ASN A 130 10.05 10.76 6.18
C ASN A 130 10.26 10.05 4.85
N THR A 131 9.89 8.77 4.77
CA THR A 131 10.10 7.90 3.60
C THR A 131 8.80 7.14 3.29
N PRO A 132 7.82 7.77 2.65
CA PRO A 132 6.58 7.11 2.28
C PRO A 132 6.85 5.96 1.28
N PRO A 133 6.00 4.93 1.25
CA PRO A 133 6.23 3.75 0.43
C PRO A 133 6.01 4.00 -1.07
N LEU A 134 5.20 5.01 -1.41
CA LEU A 134 4.90 5.43 -2.78
C LEU A 134 4.67 6.94 -2.79
N ILE A 135 5.32 7.64 -3.72
CA ILE A 135 5.04 9.03 -4.06
C ILE A 135 4.65 9.06 -5.54
N ILE A 136 3.45 9.56 -5.82
CA ILE A 136 3.03 9.88 -7.19
C ILE A 136 3.26 11.38 -7.37
N PRO A 137 4.24 11.79 -8.20
CA PRO A 137 4.58 13.20 -8.38
C PRO A 137 3.45 13.96 -9.06
N ASN A 138 3.35 15.27 -8.76
CA ASN A 138 2.45 16.17 -9.45
C ASN A 138 2.88 16.32 -10.92
N GLY A 139 1.92 16.41 -11.84
CA GLY A 139 2.21 16.63 -13.24
C GLY A 139 0.97 16.97 -14.06
N THR A 140 1.16 17.16 -15.38
CA THR A 140 0.03 17.25 -16.30
C THR A 140 -0.58 15.86 -16.47
N LEU A 141 -1.89 15.76 -16.32
CA LEU A 141 -2.62 14.51 -16.56
C LEU A 141 -2.44 14.07 -18.01
N THR A 142 -2.41 12.75 -18.24
CA THR A 142 -2.36 12.20 -19.60
C THR A 142 -3.55 12.67 -20.44
N ASN A 143 -3.32 12.91 -21.74
CA ASN A 143 -4.38 13.39 -22.64
C ASN A 143 -5.47 12.35 -22.89
N THR A 144 -5.11 11.06 -22.83
CA THR A 144 -6.03 9.94 -23.01
C THR A 144 -6.22 9.25 -21.68
N ALA A 145 -7.45 9.24 -21.18
CA ALA A 145 -7.78 8.53 -19.96
C ALA A 145 -7.53 7.02 -20.16
N GLN A 146 -6.68 6.43 -19.32
CA GLN A 146 -6.34 5.01 -19.37
C GLN A 146 -6.95 4.28 -18.18
N ASN A 147 -7.78 3.26 -18.43
CA ASN A 147 -8.38 2.47 -17.36
C ASN A 147 -7.33 1.91 -16.39
N GLY A 148 -7.58 2.09 -15.09
CA GLY A 148 -6.68 1.69 -14.02
C GLY A 148 -5.57 2.71 -13.72
N ALA A 149 -5.48 3.82 -14.45
CA ALA A 149 -4.51 4.87 -14.16
C ALA A 149 -4.82 5.56 -12.82
N ILE A 150 -3.76 5.81 -12.05
CA ILE A 150 -3.76 6.70 -10.89
C ILE A 150 -2.76 7.83 -11.21
N GLU A 151 -3.23 9.06 -11.24
CA GLU A 151 -2.46 10.23 -11.66
C GLU A 151 -2.60 11.36 -10.65
N ARG A 152 -1.59 12.23 -10.53
CA ARG A 152 -1.67 13.43 -9.70
C ARG A 152 -1.48 14.67 -10.57
N ASP A 153 -2.44 15.59 -10.52
CA ASP A 153 -2.38 16.80 -11.35
C ASP A 153 -1.35 17.83 -10.83
N THR A 154 -1.21 18.95 -11.54
CA THR A 154 -0.28 20.03 -11.20
C THR A 154 -0.59 20.70 -9.86
N ASN A 155 -1.84 20.61 -9.40
CA ASN A 155 -2.30 21.15 -8.11
C ASN A 155 -2.16 20.12 -6.98
N GLY A 156 -1.65 18.92 -7.28
CA GLY A 156 -1.48 17.85 -6.30
C GLY A 156 -2.74 17.02 -6.04
N GLN A 157 -3.82 17.20 -6.80
CA GLN A 157 -5.04 16.42 -6.65
C GLN A 157 -4.86 15.04 -7.28
N LEU A 158 -5.36 14.00 -6.61
CA LEU A 158 -5.25 12.61 -7.06
C LEU A 158 -6.46 12.25 -7.93
N TRP A 159 -6.22 11.53 -9.01
CA TRP A 159 -7.23 11.12 -9.99
C TRP A 159 -7.11 9.62 -10.24
N GLU A 160 -8.26 8.97 -10.44
CA GLU A 160 -8.33 7.60 -10.95
C GLU A 160 -9.12 7.56 -12.26
N THR A 161 -8.86 6.56 -13.09
CA THR A 161 -9.62 6.35 -14.33
C THR A 161 -10.29 4.99 -14.36
N HIS A 162 -11.60 4.98 -14.58
CA HIS A 162 -12.40 3.76 -14.76
C HIS A 162 -13.43 3.96 -15.89
N ASN A 163 -13.63 2.96 -16.75
CA ASN A 163 -14.49 3.04 -17.94
C ASN A 163 -14.20 4.26 -18.84
N ASN A 164 -12.92 4.62 -19.02
CA ASN A 164 -12.43 5.79 -19.74
C ASN A 164 -12.92 7.13 -19.16
N LEU A 165 -13.47 7.13 -17.95
CA LEU A 165 -13.84 8.31 -17.19
C LEU A 165 -12.78 8.56 -16.12
N ARG A 166 -12.12 9.72 -16.23
CA ARG A 166 -11.19 10.19 -15.22
C ARG A 166 -11.98 10.93 -14.13
N SER A 167 -11.83 10.49 -12.88
CA SER A 167 -12.51 11.04 -11.73
C SER A 167 -11.50 11.47 -10.67
N ARG A 168 -11.73 12.64 -10.09
CA ARG A 168 -10.90 13.16 -9.01
C ARG A 168 -11.26 12.45 -7.71
N LEU A 169 -10.25 11.96 -6.98
CA LEU A 169 -10.44 11.50 -5.62
C LEU A 169 -10.54 12.73 -4.71
N PHE A 170 -11.65 12.84 -3.98
CA PHE A 170 -11.81 13.88 -2.97
C PHE A 170 -10.88 13.60 -1.79
N THR A 171 -10.14 14.62 -1.41
CA THR A 171 -9.18 14.59 -0.31
C THR A 171 -9.54 15.65 0.72
N THR A 172 -8.90 15.60 1.89
CA THR A 172 -9.07 16.62 2.92
C THR A 172 -8.63 18.02 2.47
N SER A 173 -7.79 18.14 1.43
CA SER A 173 -7.41 19.44 0.85
C SER A 173 -8.50 20.09 0.00
N ASP A 174 -9.53 19.36 -0.43
CA ASP A 174 -10.61 19.90 -1.25
C ASP A 174 -11.66 20.70 -0.45
N GLY A 175 -11.46 20.87 0.86
CA GLY A 175 -12.42 21.55 1.73
C GLY A 175 -13.69 20.76 2.03
N PHE A 176 -13.83 19.55 1.46
CA PHE A 176 -14.91 18.60 1.76
C PHE A 176 -14.38 17.36 2.49
N PRO A 177 -14.24 17.37 3.82
CA PRO A 177 -14.07 16.16 4.60
C PRO A 177 -15.39 15.41 4.58
N ILE A 178 -15.53 14.46 3.65
CA ILE A 178 -16.51 13.38 3.80
C ILE A 178 -15.96 12.49 4.91
N ILE A 179 -16.49 12.64 6.12
CA ILE A 179 -16.00 11.90 7.29
C ILE A 179 -16.41 10.43 7.20
N TYR A 180 -17.59 10.14 6.65
CA TYR A 180 -18.12 8.78 6.66
C TYR A 180 -19.12 8.55 5.53
N LYS A 181 -18.90 7.45 4.78
CA LYS A 181 -19.88 6.87 3.85
C LYS A 181 -20.11 5.42 4.25
N SER A 182 -21.28 5.10 4.81
CA SER A 182 -21.65 3.69 5.03
C SER A 182 -21.95 3.03 3.68
N THR A 183 -21.26 1.94 3.34
CA THR A 183 -21.55 1.10 2.16
C THR A 183 -22.35 -0.15 2.53
N ARG A 184 -22.61 -0.39 3.81
CA ARG A 184 -23.35 -1.54 4.30
C ARG A 184 -24.73 -1.10 4.76
N ILE A 185 -25.72 -1.91 4.38
CA ILE A 185 -27.07 -1.82 4.91
C ILE A 185 -26.98 -2.13 6.40
N ILE A 186 -27.22 -1.12 7.23
CA ILE A 186 -27.50 -1.35 8.64
C ILE A 186 -28.94 -1.81 8.68
N GLU A 187 -29.13 -3.09 8.96
CA GLU A 187 -30.43 -3.75 9.05
C GLU A 187 -30.76 -4.05 10.51
N THR A 188 -31.97 -3.67 10.89
CA THR A 188 -32.51 -3.95 12.22
C THR A 188 -33.85 -4.63 12.01
N ILE A 189 -33.93 -5.96 12.22
CA ILE A 189 -35.15 -6.76 12.03
C ILE A 189 -35.83 -6.99 13.38
N TYR A 190 -37.10 -6.65 13.49
CA TYR A 190 -37.99 -7.23 14.49
C TYR A 190 -38.88 -8.29 13.82
N GLY A 191 -39.32 -9.35 14.51
CA GLY A 191 -40.04 -10.44 13.83
C GLY A 191 -40.72 -11.47 14.73
N ASN A 192 -41.44 -11.06 15.77
CA ASN A 192 -42.27 -11.94 16.61
C ASN A 192 -43.45 -11.14 17.22
N ALA A 193 -44.37 -11.81 17.92
CA ALA A 193 -45.33 -11.15 18.82
C ALA A 193 -44.65 -10.85 20.16
N VAL A 194 -44.55 -9.58 20.57
CA VAL A 194 -43.95 -9.18 21.85
C VAL A 194 -45.00 -8.88 22.90
N SER A 195 -44.69 -9.26 24.14
CA SER A 195 -45.19 -8.59 25.33
C SER A 195 -44.49 -7.23 25.50
N GLY A 196 -45.10 -6.13 25.04
CA GLY A 196 -44.66 -4.77 25.36
C GLY A 196 -43.87 -4.07 24.27
N THR A 197 -42.86 -3.28 24.67
CA THR A 197 -41.97 -2.55 23.77
C THR A 197 -40.78 -3.43 23.42
N SER A 198 -40.62 -3.78 22.13
CA SER A 198 -39.39 -4.41 21.64
C SER A 198 -38.48 -3.38 21.00
N GLN A 199 -37.17 -3.55 21.18
CA GLN A 199 -36.14 -2.70 20.61
C GLN A 199 -35.07 -3.56 19.94
N ASN A 200 -34.64 -3.16 18.75
CA ASN A 200 -33.46 -3.73 18.12
C ASN A 200 -32.54 -2.58 17.67
N ILE A 201 -31.24 -2.73 17.92
CA ILE A 201 -30.25 -1.66 17.81
C ILE A 201 -29.17 -2.11 16.84
N SER A 202 -28.80 -1.24 15.91
CA SER A 202 -27.70 -1.49 14.98
C SER A 202 -26.35 -1.63 15.68
N THR A 203 -25.41 -2.32 15.04
CA THR A 203 -24.00 -2.28 15.45
C THR A 203 -23.45 -0.85 15.47
N SER A 204 -22.84 -0.46 16.58
CA SER A 204 -22.16 0.83 16.76
C SER A 204 -20.80 0.79 16.08
N LEU A 205 -20.66 1.36 14.89
CA LEU A 205 -19.39 1.51 14.18
C LEU A 205 -18.85 2.93 14.38
N ALA A 206 -17.61 3.02 14.86
CA ALA A 206 -16.95 4.31 15.02
C ALA A 206 -16.74 4.98 13.66
N ILE A 207 -17.25 6.20 13.51
CA ILE A 207 -17.16 7.00 12.28
C ILE A 207 -15.97 7.98 12.31
N GLY A 208 -15.23 8.03 13.41
CA GLY A 208 -14.09 8.92 13.61
C GLY A 208 -14.37 10.02 14.63
N THR A 209 -13.66 11.13 14.49
CA THR A 209 -13.77 12.33 15.34
C THR A 209 -14.22 13.52 14.49
N PHE A 210 -14.69 14.58 15.15
CA PHE A 210 -15.05 15.84 14.49
C PHE A 210 -14.00 16.91 14.82
N SER A 211 -13.87 17.96 14.01
CA SER A 211 -13.01 19.09 14.36
C SER A 211 -13.65 19.90 15.48
N ASP A 212 -12.85 20.49 16.35
CA ASP A 212 -13.34 21.55 17.23
C ASP A 212 -13.78 22.76 16.41
N ILE A 213 -14.79 23.51 16.88
CA ILE A 213 -15.33 24.71 16.24
C ILE A 213 -15.61 24.47 14.76
N SER A 214 -16.65 23.68 14.48
CA SER A 214 -16.94 23.25 13.13
C SER A 214 -18.43 22.99 12.93
N MET A 215 -18.83 22.94 11.67
CA MET A 215 -20.21 22.72 11.28
C MET A 215 -20.24 21.59 10.26
N TYR A 216 -21.05 20.57 10.51
CA TYR A 216 -21.20 19.44 9.62
C TYR A 216 -22.63 19.35 9.11
N ARG A 217 -22.79 18.87 7.88
CA ARG A 217 -24.07 18.39 7.38
C ARG A 217 -24.12 16.88 7.51
N PHE A 218 -25.06 16.40 8.30
CA PHE A 218 -25.44 14.99 8.37
C PHE A 218 -26.55 14.74 7.36
N ASN A 219 -26.39 13.73 6.50
CA ASN A 219 -27.44 13.27 5.60
C ASN A 219 -27.54 11.74 5.67
N THR A 220 -28.77 11.23 5.76
CA THR A 220 -29.06 9.80 5.71
C THR A 220 -30.21 9.54 4.75
N PHE A 221 -30.02 8.54 3.89
CA PHE A 221 -31.06 8.00 3.03
C PHE A 221 -31.37 6.58 3.49
N THR A 222 -32.57 6.41 4.00
CA THR A 222 -32.99 5.21 4.74
C THR A 222 -34.29 4.70 4.16
N GLN A 223 -34.40 3.39 3.93
CA GLN A 223 -35.66 2.76 3.59
C GLN A 223 -36.24 2.10 4.85
N ILE A 224 -37.47 2.43 5.20
CA ILE A 224 -38.19 1.82 6.31
C ILE A 224 -39.24 0.87 5.73
N ILE A 225 -39.24 -0.37 6.19
CA ILE A 225 -40.18 -1.42 5.81
C ILE A 225 -40.79 -1.99 7.09
N ALA A 226 -42.00 -1.55 7.38
CA ALA A 226 -42.90 -2.07 8.39
C ALA A 226 -43.95 -2.96 7.69
N THR A 227 -43.85 -4.27 7.91
CA THR A 227 -44.80 -5.27 7.40
C THR A 227 -45.49 -5.94 8.59
N LEU A 228 -46.82 -5.93 8.59
CA LEU A 228 -47.63 -6.69 9.53
C LEU A 228 -47.87 -8.06 8.89
N TYR A 229 -47.29 -9.10 9.46
CA TYR A 229 -47.49 -10.48 9.02
C TYR A 229 -48.68 -11.09 9.74
N GLU A 230 -49.45 -11.89 8.99
CA GLU A 230 -50.47 -12.80 9.51
C GLU A 230 -51.64 -12.13 10.24
N PHE A 231 -52.60 -11.59 9.49
CA PHE A 231 -54.00 -11.49 9.95
C PHE A 231 -54.69 -12.84 9.75
N THR A 232 -54.16 -13.91 10.35
CA THR A 232 -54.80 -15.23 10.27
C THR A 232 -56.10 -15.28 11.08
N SER A 233 -56.27 -14.36 12.03
CA SER A 233 -57.51 -14.15 12.78
C SER A 233 -57.92 -12.68 12.79
N SER A 234 -59.23 -12.41 12.81
CA SER A 234 -59.79 -11.06 12.98
C SER A 234 -59.44 -10.41 14.32
N ASN A 235 -58.85 -11.16 15.25
CA ASN A 235 -58.65 -10.76 16.64
C ASN A 235 -57.23 -10.27 16.94
N ASN A 236 -56.34 -10.22 15.94
CA ASN A 236 -54.97 -9.78 16.15
C ASN A 236 -54.92 -8.27 16.46
N ILE A 237 -54.21 -7.91 17.53
CA ILE A 237 -53.99 -6.54 18.00
C ILE A 237 -52.82 -5.94 17.21
N LYS A 238 -53.07 -4.82 16.52
CA LYS A 238 -52.04 -4.09 15.77
C LYS A 238 -51.10 -3.34 16.74
N PRO A 239 -49.85 -3.08 16.34
CA PRO A 239 -49.00 -2.14 17.05
C PRO A 239 -49.68 -0.78 17.18
N THR A 240 -49.45 -0.10 18.30
CA THR A 240 -49.82 1.30 18.50
C THR A 240 -48.70 2.26 18.13
N LEU A 241 -47.46 1.78 18.13
CA LEU A 241 -46.29 2.57 17.75
C LEU A 241 -45.32 1.72 16.93
N ILE A 242 -44.82 2.29 15.84
CA ILE A 242 -43.68 1.78 15.09
C ILE A 242 -42.75 2.98 14.91
N LYS A 243 -41.53 2.88 15.42
CA LYS A 243 -40.55 3.97 15.35
C LYS A 243 -39.18 3.49 14.89
N SER A 244 -38.54 4.32 14.07
CA SER A 244 -37.14 4.19 13.70
C SER A 244 -36.42 5.45 14.15
N GLU A 245 -35.46 5.31 15.05
CA GLU A 245 -34.71 6.40 15.65
C GLU A 245 -33.25 6.35 15.21
N ILE A 246 -32.66 7.53 15.03
CA ILE A 246 -31.25 7.71 14.71
C ILE A 246 -30.62 8.45 15.88
N PHE A 247 -29.52 7.88 16.39
CA PHE A 247 -28.76 8.41 17.50
C PHE A 247 -27.34 8.75 17.06
N LEU A 248 -26.83 9.86 17.58
CA LEU A 248 -25.40 10.13 17.63
C LEU A 248 -24.88 9.61 18.97
N LYS A 249 -23.89 8.73 18.92
CA LYS A 249 -23.25 8.14 20.10
C LYS A 249 -21.82 8.62 20.21
N VAL A 250 -21.35 8.86 21.44
CA VAL A 250 -19.93 9.07 21.74
C VAL A 250 -19.37 7.80 22.38
N ASN A 251 -18.26 7.28 21.83
CA ASN A 251 -17.71 5.97 22.17
C ASN A 251 -16.78 6.01 23.38
N ASN A 252 -16.09 7.12 23.60
CA ASN A 252 -15.10 7.33 24.67
C ASN A 252 -15.51 8.48 25.63
N GLY A 253 -16.82 8.76 25.70
CA GLY A 253 -17.36 9.90 26.43
C GLY A 253 -18.84 9.77 26.71
N ILE A 254 -19.45 10.88 27.09
CA ILE A 254 -20.88 11.06 27.31
C ILE A 254 -21.32 12.47 26.89
N PHE A 255 -22.61 12.62 26.64
CA PHE A 255 -23.31 13.89 26.51
C PHE A 255 -23.89 14.29 27.87
N GLY A 256 -23.73 15.55 28.27
CA GLY A 256 -24.44 16.16 29.39
C GLY A 256 -25.35 17.30 28.93
N THR A 257 -26.42 17.60 29.66
CA THR A 257 -27.30 18.76 29.35
C THR A 257 -26.73 20.08 29.84
N THR A 258 -25.66 20.04 30.63
CA THR A 258 -24.91 21.21 31.13
C THR A 258 -23.41 20.95 31.04
N PHE A 259 -22.61 22.01 31.10
CA PHE A 259 -21.14 21.86 31.13
C PHE A 259 -20.66 21.05 32.35
N SER A 260 -21.40 21.01 33.46
CA SER A 260 -21.09 20.21 34.65
C SER A 260 -21.44 18.72 34.50
N GLY A 261 -22.04 18.32 33.38
CA GLY A 261 -22.37 16.92 33.11
C GLY A 261 -23.67 16.41 33.72
N THR A 262 -24.65 17.28 33.94
CA THR A 262 -25.99 16.86 34.39
C THR A 262 -26.67 15.98 33.33
N ASN A 263 -27.45 14.98 33.76
CA ASN A 263 -28.16 14.01 32.92
C ASN A 263 -27.25 13.33 31.87
N PRO A 264 -26.19 12.62 32.32
CA PRO A 264 -25.25 12.00 31.41
C PRO A 264 -25.89 10.88 30.59
N VAL A 265 -25.72 10.93 29.27
CA VAL A 265 -26.13 9.87 28.34
C VAL A 265 -25.02 9.63 27.32
N ASN A 266 -24.76 8.39 26.94
CA ASN A 266 -23.71 8.09 25.95
C ASN A 266 -24.16 8.28 24.49
N GLN A 267 -25.45 8.49 24.26
CA GLN A 267 -26.04 8.74 22.95
C GLN A 267 -27.22 9.71 23.04
N VAL A 268 -27.41 10.49 21.99
CA VAL A 268 -28.47 11.49 21.86
C VAL A 268 -29.21 11.29 20.55
N LYS A 269 -30.54 11.44 20.59
CA LYS A 269 -31.38 11.26 19.41
C LYS A 269 -31.22 12.45 18.48
N ILE A 270 -31.00 12.19 17.20
CA ILE A 270 -30.92 13.23 16.15
C ILE A 270 -32.19 13.21 15.28
N ALA A 271 -32.72 12.03 14.99
CA ALA A 271 -33.95 11.88 14.22
C ALA A 271 -34.84 10.77 14.77
N GLU A 272 -36.14 10.94 14.59
CA GLU A 272 -37.15 9.93 14.83
C GLU A 272 -38.13 9.93 13.67
N TYR A 273 -38.42 8.76 13.14
CA TYR A 273 -39.55 8.53 12.26
C TYR A 273 -40.57 7.66 12.99
N ASN A 274 -41.74 8.23 13.23
CA ASN A 274 -42.85 7.63 13.95
C ASN A 274 -44.04 7.40 13.02
N GLY A 275 -44.86 6.43 13.38
CA GLY A 275 -46.16 6.18 12.80
C GLY A 275 -46.27 4.80 12.16
N LEU A 276 -47.49 4.26 12.18
CA LEU A 276 -47.79 2.94 11.61
C LEU A 276 -47.66 2.90 10.07
N ASN A 277 -47.68 4.08 9.42
CA ASN A 277 -47.61 4.24 7.97
C ASN A 277 -46.21 4.70 7.48
N ASN A 278 -45.17 4.54 8.31
CA ASN A 278 -43.84 5.04 8.04
C ASN A 278 -43.05 4.19 7.02
N ASN A 279 -43.73 3.65 6.00
CA ASN A 279 -43.15 2.82 4.96
C ASN A 279 -42.57 3.66 3.82
N GLY A 280 -41.41 3.24 3.32
CA GLY A 280 -40.81 3.80 2.11
C GLY A 280 -39.44 4.41 2.35
N TYR A 281 -39.01 5.23 1.39
CA TYR A 281 -37.73 5.93 1.45
C TYR A 281 -37.87 7.24 2.21
N GLN A 282 -36.98 7.42 3.17
CA GLN A 282 -36.85 8.60 3.99
C GLN A 282 -35.47 9.24 3.76
N ASN A 283 -35.46 10.55 3.58
CA ASN A 283 -34.25 11.35 3.56
C ASN A 283 -34.27 12.25 4.79
N TYR A 284 -33.21 12.23 5.58
CA TYR A 284 -33.02 13.17 6.65
C TYR A 284 -31.69 13.89 6.52
N GLN A 285 -31.78 15.22 6.64
CA GLN A 285 -30.66 16.12 6.59
C GLN A 285 -30.68 16.98 7.84
N ASN A 286 -29.50 17.15 8.45
CA ASN A 286 -29.32 17.94 9.65
C ASN A 286 -27.96 18.66 9.66
N ILE A 287 -27.85 19.69 10.48
CA ILE A 287 -26.60 20.38 10.76
C ILE A 287 -26.16 20.02 12.17
N LEU A 288 -24.92 19.53 12.30
CA LEU A 288 -24.25 19.32 13.57
C LEU A 288 -23.25 20.46 13.77
N ILE A 289 -23.46 21.29 14.78
CA ILE A 289 -22.58 22.42 15.11
C ILE A 289 -21.78 22.00 16.34
N PHE A 290 -20.46 21.90 16.19
CA PHE A 290 -19.53 21.70 17.30
C PHE A 290 -18.93 23.04 17.67
N ASP A 291 -19.07 23.43 18.92
CA ASP A 291 -18.54 24.70 19.42
C ASP A 291 -17.65 24.45 20.64
N HIS A 292 -16.76 25.39 20.88
CA HIS A 292 -15.71 25.30 21.87
C HIS A 292 -15.41 26.70 22.43
N HIS A 293 -15.60 26.89 23.74
CA HIS A 293 -15.51 28.22 24.36
C HIS A 293 -14.07 28.78 24.49
N ASN A 294 -13.07 27.92 24.63
CA ASN A 294 -11.66 28.32 24.72
C ASN A 294 -10.79 27.55 23.73
N PRO A 295 -10.04 28.19 22.82
CA PRO A 295 -9.20 27.48 21.84
C PRO A 295 -8.09 26.60 22.46
N SER A 296 -7.76 26.79 23.75
CA SER A 296 -6.87 25.89 24.49
C SER A 296 -7.63 24.64 24.95
N SER A 297 -7.32 23.46 24.40
CA SER A 297 -7.90 22.17 24.82
C SER A 297 -7.62 21.83 26.29
N ILE A 298 -6.62 22.47 26.91
CA ILE A 298 -6.26 22.31 28.33
C ILE A 298 -7.14 23.16 29.24
N ASP A 299 -7.62 24.32 28.76
CA ASP A 299 -8.44 25.29 29.50
C ASP A 299 -9.87 25.40 28.98
N ALA A 300 -10.24 24.46 28.11
CA ALA A 300 -11.55 24.23 27.55
C ALA A 300 -12.58 24.07 28.66
N ARG A 301 -13.28 25.15 29.04
CA ARG A 301 -14.32 25.07 30.08
C ARG A 301 -15.53 24.28 29.60
N TRP A 302 -15.78 24.26 28.29
CA TRP A 302 -16.83 23.46 27.67
C TRP A 302 -16.68 23.37 26.15
N SER A 303 -16.95 22.17 25.63
CA SER A 303 -17.31 21.93 24.22
C SER A 303 -18.73 21.40 24.18
N ASN A 304 -19.48 21.84 23.19
CA ASN A 304 -20.85 21.40 22.98
C ASN A 304 -21.07 21.00 21.52
N ILE A 305 -22.11 20.20 21.34
CA ILE A 305 -22.73 19.94 20.05
C ILE A 305 -24.16 20.49 20.07
N THR A 306 -24.53 21.20 19.03
CA THR A 306 -25.89 21.72 18.82
C THR A 306 -26.44 21.21 17.49
N PHE A 307 -27.68 20.72 17.51
CA PHE A 307 -28.40 20.25 16.32
C PHE A 307 -29.91 20.28 16.57
N PRO A 308 -30.74 20.48 15.53
CA PRO A 308 -32.18 20.24 15.63
C PRO A 308 -32.48 18.74 15.72
N GLU A 309 -33.11 18.28 16.80
CA GLU A 309 -33.71 16.94 16.84
C GLU A 309 -34.99 16.95 15.99
N HIS A 310 -35.10 16.07 14.99
CA HIS A 310 -36.29 15.96 14.15
C HIS A 310 -37.17 14.80 14.60
N THR A 311 -38.46 15.06 14.72
CA THR A 311 -39.50 14.04 14.86
C THR A 311 -40.42 14.13 13.67
N ILE A 312 -40.51 13.06 12.89
CA ILE A 312 -41.37 12.92 11.72
C ILE A 312 -42.47 11.95 12.11
N ASP A 313 -43.71 12.43 12.21
CA ASP A 313 -44.89 11.64 12.55
C ASP A 313 -45.89 11.72 11.39
N GLY A 314 -45.86 10.70 10.53
CA GLY A 314 -46.55 10.72 9.25
C GLY A 314 -46.13 11.94 8.39
N ASN A 315 -47.07 12.86 8.15
CA ASN A 315 -46.82 14.07 7.36
C ASN A 315 -46.39 15.28 8.20
N SER A 316 -46.35 15.14 9.53
CA SER A 316 -45.97 16.23 10.43
C SER A 316 -44.48 16.14 10.77
N VAL A 317 -43.77 17.27 10.62
CA VAL A 317 -42.36 17.39 10.99
C VAL A 317 -42.24 18.38 12.13
N ARG A 318 -41.69 17.93 13.26
CA ARG A 318 -41.33 18.77 14.40
C ARG A 318 -39.82 18.83 14.53
N GLN A 319 -39.29 20.03 14.76
CA GLN A 319 -37.86 20.25 14.98
C GLN A 319 -37.67 20.97 16.31
N VAL A 320 -36.73 20.48 17.13
CA VAL A 320 -36.39 21.12 18.41
C VAL A 320 -34.87 21.23 18.50
N SER A 321 -34.36 22.45 18.61
CA SER A 321 -32.92 22.66 18.82
C SER A 321 -32.48 22.06 20.15
N LYS A 322 -31.44 21.22 20.12
CA LYS A 322 -30.82 20.59 21.28
C LYS A 322 -29.36 20.97 21.34
N THR A 323 -28.88 21.18 22.56
CA THR A 323 -27.46 21.40 22.85
C THR A 323 -27.02 20.40 23.92
N TYR A 324 -25.91 19.73 23.67
CA TYR A 324 -25.30 18.78 24.59
C TYR A 324 -23.82 19.09 24.77
N TYR A 325 -23.32 18.93 25.99
CA TYR A 325 -21.92 19.12 26.33
C TYR A 325 -21.17 17.81 26.23
N LEU A 326 -20.04 17.80 25.53
CA LEU A 326 -19.20 16.62 25.38
C LEU A 326 -18.33 16.45 26.61
N ARG A 327 -18.38 15.28 27.23
CA ARG A 327 -17.64 14.96 28.46
C ARG A 327 -16.96 13.62 28.36
N ASP A 328 -15.91 13.45 29.15
CA ASP A 328 -15.21 12.18 29.25
C ASP A 328 -16.11 11.10 29.87
N ALA A 329 -15.74 9.83 29.69
CA ALA A 329 -16.58 8.72 30.17
C ALA A 329 -16.80 8.74 31.69
N ALA A 330 -15.86 9.30 32.45
CA ALA A 330 -15.96 9.46 33.90
C ALA A 330 -16.75 10.71 34.34
N ASN A 331 -17.22 11.53 33.39
CA ASN A 331 -17.93 12.79 33.62
C ASN A 331 -17.11 13.84 34.41
N THR A 332 -15.79 13.74 34.43
CA THR A 332 -14.90 14.61 35.22
C THR A 332 -14.47 15.88 34.50
N LYS A 333 -14.34 15.84 33.16
CA LYS A 333 -13.99 17.00 32.33
C LYS A 333 -14.82 17.07 31.04
N THR A 334 -14.81 18.24 30.40
CA THR A 334 -15.30 18.34 29.01
C THR A 334 -14.27 17.79 28.03
N LEU A 335 -14.74 17.26 26.90
CA LEU A 335 -13.92 16.81 25.78
C LEU A 335 -14.11 17.76 24.60
N GLY A 336 -13.05 18.08 23.87
CA GLY A 336 -13.18 18.60 22.51
C GLY A 336 -13.86 17.58 21.59
N ALA A 337 -14.49 18.06 20.52
CA ALA A 337 -15.05 17.21 19.48
C ALA A 337 -13.96 16.38 18.78
N SER A 338 -12.72 16.92 18.75
CA SER A 338 -11.54 16.24 18.21
C SER A 338 -11.02 15.10 19.09
N GLU A 339 -11.33 15.13 20.40
CA GLU A 339 -10.99 14.07 21.36
C GLU A 339 -12.08 12.99 21.43
N ALA A 340 -13.31 13.30 21.00
CA ALA A 340 -14.44 12.41 21.06
C ALA A 340 -14.56 11.54 19.80
N SER A 341 -14.68 10.23 19.99
CA SER A 341 -14.98 9.27 18.92
C SER A 341 -16.49 9.08 18.82
N PHE A 342 -17.05 9.21 17.62
CA PHE A 342 -18.49 9.13 17.40
C PHE A 342 -18.92 7.87 16.66
N SER A 343 -20.18 7.51 16.80
CA SER A 343 -20.88 6.48 16.02
C SER A 343 -22.30 6.95 15.67
N ILE A 344 -22.86 6.45 14.57
CA ILE A 344 -24.29 6.56 14.28
C ILE A 344 -24.96 5.24 14.64
N VAL A 345 -26.05 5.31 15.39
CA VAL A 345 -26.79 4.13 15.88
C VAL A 345 -28.26 4.27 15.46
N PHE A 346 -28.81 3.21 14.89
CA PHE A 346 -30.22 3.09 14.54
C PHE A 346 -30.92 2.21 15.56
N LEU A 347 -32.10 2.62 15.99
CA LEU A 347 -32.95 1.88 16.91
C LEU A 347 -34.34 1.74 16.29
N ASN A 348 -34.79 0.51 16.11
CA ASN A 348 -36.15 0.21 15.72
C ASN A 348 -36.94 -0.20 16.95
N SER A 349 -38.11 0.38 17.16
CA SER A 349 -39.02 -0.04 18.23
C SER A 349 -40.44 -0.28 17.71
N VAL A 350 -41.10 -1.27 18.31
CA VAL A 350 -42.51 -1.58 18.11
C VAL A 350 -43.18 -1.65 19.48
N GLU A 351 -44.33 -1.01 19.63
CA GLU A 351 -45.15 -1.01 20.86
C GLU A 351 -46.58 -1.45 20.57
N TYR A 352 -47.18 -2.16 21.53
CA TYR A 352 -48.58 -2.59 21.52
C TYR A 352 -49.29 -2.09 22.77
N ASN A 353 -50.62 -1.91 22.68
CA ASN A 353 -51.45 -1.61 23.85
C ASN A 353 -51.46 -2.76 24.86
N ASP A 354 -51.54 -4.02 24.39
CA ASP A 354 -51.33 -5.18 25.26
C ASP A 354 -49.82 -5.37 25.50
N LYS A 355 -49.34 -4.76 26.58
CA LYS A 355 -47.93 -4.83 26.98
C LYS A 355 -47.49 -6.22 27.46
N THR A 356 -48.41 -7.13 27.72
CA THR A 356 -48.10 -8.46 28.24
C THR A 356 -48.23 -9.55 27.19
N ASN A 357 -48.94 -9.25 26.09
CA ASN A 357 -49.35 -10.22 25.09
C ASN A 357 -49.97 -11.49 25.74
N SER A 358 -50.70 -11.32 26.85
CA SER A 358 -51.17 -12.46 27.67
C SER A 358 -52.13 -13.36 26.89
N ALA A 359 -52.86 -12.79 25.92
CA ALA A 359 -53.77 -13.51 25.03
C ALA A 359 -53.10 -14.03 23.75
N GLY A 360 -51.81 -13.72 23.53
CA GLY A 360 -51.09 -14.09 22.29
C GLY A 360 -51.63 -13.41 21.03
N LEU A 361 -52.37 -12.30 21.18
CA LEU A 361 -53.08 -11.64 20.09
C LEU A 361 -52.26 -10.53 19.41
N ASN A 362 -51.12 -10.10 19.95
CA ASN A 362 -50.30 -9.10 19.27
C ASN A 362 -49.84 -9.62 17.90
N ALA A 363 -50.19 -8.89 16.85
CA ALA A 363 -49.86 -9.27 15.48
C ALA A 363 -48.33 -9.40 15.30
N ASN A 364 -47.87 -10.32 14.46
CA ASN A 364 -46.46 -10.39 14.11
C ASN A 364 -46.08 -9.15 13.29
N THR A 365 -45.11 -8.36 13.77
CA THR A 365 -44.64 -7.16 13.08
C THR A 365 -43.19 -7.33 12.68
N VAL A 366 -42.89 -7.09 11.41
CA VAL A 366 -41.53 -6.90 10.92
C VAL A 366 -41.29 -5.43 10.69
N LEU A 367 -40.39 -4.84 11.47
CA LEU A 367 -39.84 -3.51 11.20
C LEU A 367 -38.39 -3.69 10.78
N ARG A 368 -38.09 -3.30 9.55
CA ARG A 368 -36.77 -3.30 8.93
C ARG A 368 -36.41 -1.87 8.56
N THR A 369 -35.23 -1.43 8.99
CA THR A 369 -34.65 -0.15 8.57
C THR A 369 -33.41 -0.48 7.77
N GLU A 370 -33.35 -0.03 6.53
CA GLU A 370 -32.23 -0.23 5.62
C GLU A 370 -31.57 1.11 5.31
N ASN A 371 -30.43 1.36 5.95
CA ASN A 371 -29.65 2.55 5.65
C ASN A 371 -28.86 2.35 4.38
N ARG A 372 -29.28 3.03 3.31
CA ARG A 372 -28.67 2.93 1.98
C ARG A 372 -27.40 3.79 1.90
N THR A 373 -27.47 4.98 2.48
CA THR A 373 -26.35 5.94 2.50
C THR A 373 -26.40 6.76 3.77
N ILE A 374 -25.24 6.90 4.42
CA ILE A 374 -25.01 7.92 5.46
C ILE A 374 -23.85 8.75 4.98
N PHE A 375 -23.98 10.07 5.08
CA PHE A 375 -23.00 11.02 4.64
C PHE A 375 -22.85 12.11 5.69
N ILE A 376 -21.61 12.40 6.09
CA ILE A 376 -21.30 13.52 6.96
C ILE A 376 -20.20 14.34 6.31
N GLU A 377 -20.53 15.57 5.95
CA GLU A 377 -19.58 16.53 5.36
C GLU A 377 -19.31 17.69 6.30
N ASN A 378 -18.06 18.14 6.37
CA ASN A 378 -17.75 19.42 6.98
C ASN A 378 -18.20 20.54 6.04
N MET A 379 -18.88 21.54 6.57
CA MET A 379 -19.33 22.73 5.85
C MET A 379 -18.38 23.92 6.08
N LYS A 380 -17.09 23.63 6.25
CA LYS A 380 -16.03 24.63 6.52
C LYS A 380 -15.90 25.68 5.44
#